data_AF-A0A9W6YJH0-F1
#
_entry.id   AF-A0A9W6YJH0-F1
#
_cell.length_a   1.000
_cell.length_b   1.000
_cell.length_c   1.000
_cell.angle_alpha   90.00
_cell.angle_beta   90.00
_cell.angle_gamma   90.00
#
_symmetry.space_group_name_H-M   'P 1'
#
loop_
_entity.id
_entity.type
_entity.pdbx_description
1 polymer ?
#
loop_
_entity_poly.entity_id
_entity_poly.type
_entity_poly.pdbx_seq_one_letter_code
_entity_poly.pdbx_strand_id
1 'polypeptide(L)'
;MVLLLTLPTSSILSLDTGKTTVHTAMLPINVILLKVPPRHTFVCQPADTSWSKPLKTRLRAQWIECLRSQLVEYRAGEIRRKQQRVQLQHEIDRARKELVQKEAGIEVERLRALLKEEPFILTPPNRVDITEWISTSWGDLSIETIVSGFAKVGILTDTRVAEAMPTEMLHRLKAALSKSSNTAI
;
A
#
# COMPACT_ATOMS: atom_id res chain seq x y z
N MET A 1 -10.18 -2.88 7.07
CA MET A 1 -9.49 -3.83 6.16
C MET A 1 -8.43 -4.54 6.99
N VAL A 2 -8.76 -5.72 7.50
CA VAL A 2 -7.87 -6.55 8.33
C VAL A 2 -7.23 -7.55 7.37
N LEU A 3 -5.90 -7.55 7.30
CA LEU A 3 -5.13 -8.54 6.53
C LEU A 3 -5.20 -9.88 7.29
N LEU A 4 -6.16 -10.71 6.87
CA LEU A 4 -6.22 -12.14 7.18
C LEU A 4 -5.32 -12.86 6.16
N LEU A 5 -4.20 -13.42 6.62
CA LEU A 5 -3.48 -14.46 5.89
C LEU A 5 -4.07 -15.83 6.29
N THR A 6 -4.42 -16.57 5.25
CA THR A 6 -5.21 -17.81 5.12
C THR A 6 -4.62 -19.05 5.83
N LEU A 7 -5.35 -20.09 6.27
CA LEU A 7 -6.25 -21.07 5.58
C LEU A 7 -7.00 -21.95 6.64
N PRO A 8 -7.88 -22.94 6.30
CA PRO A 8 -9.03 -22.97 5.38
C PRO A 8 -10.34 -23.56 6.00
N THR A 9 -11.50 -23.28 5.36
CA THR A 9 -12.77 -24.06 5.26
C THR A 9 -13.30 -24.82 6.50
N SER A 10 -14.49 -24.53 7.03
CA SER A 10 -15.78 -24.81 6.36
C SER A 10 -16.98 -24.20 7.10
N SER A 11 -18.05 -23.96 6.36
CA SER A 11 -19.46 -23.84 6.81
C SER A 11 -19.94 -22.49 7.33
N ILE A 12 -20.47 -21.74 6.37
CA ILE A 12 -21.58 -20.79 6.39
C ILE A 12 -22.57 -21.06 7.54
N LEU A 13 -22.94 -20.03 8.30
CA LEU A 13 -24.34 -19.63 8.55
C LEU A 13 -24.43 -18.28 9.31
N SER A 14 -25.20 -17.38 8.70
CA SER A 14 -26.07 -16.36 9.30
C SER A 14 -25.49 -15.17 10.08
N LEU A 15 -25.72 -14.01 9.45
CA LEU A 15 -25.93 -12.66 9.96
C LEU A 15 -26.07 -12.52 11.50
N ASP A 16 -25.31 -11.54 12.03
CA ASP A 16 -25.36 -10.92 13.37
C ASP A 16 -24.37 -11.40 14.46
N THR A 17 -23.42 -12.28 14.12
CA THR A 17 -22.42 -12.85 15.07
C THR A 17 -21.04 -12.20 15.06
N GLY A 18 -20.87 -11.04 14.40
CA GLY A 18 -19.55 -10.44 14.17
C GLY A 18 -18.77 -10.06 15.43
N LYS A 19 -19.43 -9.73 16.55
CA LYS A 19 -18.76 -9.44 17.83
C LYS A 19 -18.38 -10.71 18.60
N THR A 20 -19.27 -11.70 18.64
CA THR A 20 -19.09 -12.93 19.42
C THR A 20 -18.00 -13.83 18.86
N THR A 21 -17.87 -13.92 17.54
CA THR A 21 -16.88 -14.81 16.90
C THR A 21 -15.43 -14.36 17.14
N VAL A 22 -15.14 -13.05 17.15
CA VAL A 22 -13.79 -12.54 17.46
C VAL A 22 -13.42 -12.76 18.93
N HIS A 23 -14.38 -12.60 19.84
CA HIS A 23 -14.13 -12.87 21.26
C HIS A 23 -13.83 -14.36 21.50
N THR A 24 -14.52 -15.28 20.81
CA THR A 24 -14.28 -16.73 20.95
C THR A 24 -12.91 -17.15 20.42
N ALA A 25 -12.45 -16.59 19.29
CA ALA A 25 -11.13 -16.89 18.72
C ALA A 25 -9.94 -16.34 19.56
N MET A 26 -10.20 -15.42 20.48
CA MET A 26 -9.19 -14.75 21.32
C MET A 26 -8.94 -15.46 22.66
N LEU A 27 -9.89 -16.31 23.10
CA LEU A 27 -9.83 -17.06 24.35
C LEU A 27 -8.56 -17.93 24.52
N PRO A 28 -8.05 -18.65 23.49
CA PRO A 28 -6.84 -19.46 23.67
C PRO A 28 -5.54 -18.63 23.65
N ILE A 29 -5.57 -17.37 23.21
CA ILE A 29 -4.37 -16.55 22.99
C ILE A 29 -4.08 -15.62 24.20
N ASN A 30 -4.94 -15.66 25.24
CA ASN A 30 -4.81 -14.83 26.46
C ASN A 30 -4.53 -13.34 26.18
N VAL A 31 -5.23 -12.76 25.21
CA VAL A 31 -5.04 -11.36 24.83
C VAL A 31 -6.09 -10.50 25.52
N ILE A 32 -5.66 -9.40 26.13
CA ILE A 32 -6.54 -8.40 26.75
C ILE A 32 -6.98 -7.39 25.68
N LEU A 33 -8.29 -7.22 25.51
CA LEU A 33 -8.85 -6.19 24.64
C LEU A 33 -8.87 -4.84 25.36
N LEU A 34 -8.03 -3.90 24.92
CA LEU A 34 -8.05 -2.53 25.40
C LEU A 34 -9.05 -1.69 24.60
N LYS A 35 -9.92 -0.96 25.30
CA LYS A 35 -10.80 0.01 24.66
C LYS A 35 -9.97 1.20 24.17
N VAL A 36 -10.05 1.48 22.87
CA VAL A 36 -9.38 2.60 22.22
C VAL A 36 -9.71 3.90 22.99
N PRO A 37 -8.69 4.68 23.42
CA PRO A 37 -8.93 5.90 24.17
C PRO A 37 -9.84 6.88 23.42
N PRO A 38 -10.72 7.63 24.11
CA PRO A 38 -11.73 8.51 23.49
C PRO A 38 -11.15 9.68 22.66
N ARG A 39 -9.83 9.88 22.65
CA ARG A 39 -9.12 10.85 21.79
C ARG A 39 -8.72 10.29 20.42
N HIS A 40 -8.92 9.00 20.18
CA HIS A 40 -8.62 8.34 18.90
C HIS A 40 -9.93 7.98 18.20
N THR A 41 -10.13 8.50 17.01
CA THR A 41 -11.28 8.19 16.17
C THR A 41 -11.05 6.87 15.44
N PHE A 42 -12.12 6.27 14.88
CA PHE A 42 -12.02 5.13 13.96
C PHE A 42 -11.03 5.37 12.80
N VAL A 43 -10.75 6.64 12.48
CA VAL A 43 -9.90 7.09 11.37
C VAL A 43 -8.41 7.22 11.74
N CYS A 44 -8.08 7.44 13.02
CA CYS A 44 -6.69 7.62 13.48
C CYS A 44 -6.38 6.62 14.60
N GLN A 45 -6.01 5.39 14.22
CA GLN A 45 -5.66 4.38 15.21
C GLN A 45 -4.25 4.62 15.77
N PRO A 46 -3.96 4.14 16.97
CA PRO A 46 -2.62 4.25 17.57
C PRO A 46 -1.50 3.70 16.69
N ALA A 47 -1.76 2.63 15.95
CA ALA A 47 -0.86 2.07 14.94
C ALA A 47 -0.52 3.08 13.83
N ASP A 48 -1.49 3.92 13.44
CA ASP A 48 -1.31 4.93 12.40
C ASP A 48 -0.33 6.02 12.80
N THR A 49 -0.44 6.47 14.05
CA THR A 49 0.49 7.45 14.63
C THR A 49 1.86 6.84 14.92
N SER A 50 1.90 5.56 15.32
CA SER A 50 3.13 4.96 15.86
C SER A 50 4.07 4.40 14.79
N TRP A 51 3.55 3.61 13.85
CA TRP A 51 4.38 2.94 12.86
C TRP A 51 3.86 3.04 11.43
N SER A 52 2.55 3.21 11.21
CA SER A 52 2.00 3.28 9.84
C SER A 52 2.42 4.54 9.10
N LYS A 53 2.48 5.70 9.78
CA LYS A 53 3.03 6.94 9.20
C LYS A 53 4.49 6.79 8.76
N PRO A 54 5.47 6.45 9.65
CA PRO A 54 6.86 6.35 9.23
C PRO A 54 7.08 5.26 8.17
N LEU A 55 6.36 4.13 8.25
CA LEU A 55 6.38 3.09 7.21
C LEU A 55 5.93 3.64 5.85
N LYS A 56 4.77 4.31 5.80
CA LYS A 56 4.23 4.90 4.55
C LYS A 56 5.13 6.01 4.01
N THR A 57 5.83 6.75 4.87
CA THR A 57 6.82 7.76 4.43
C THR A 57 7.99 7.09 3.70
N ARG A 58 8.53 6.00 4.26
CA ARG A 58 9.62 5.23 3.64
C ARG A 58 9.21 4.60 2.31
N LEU A 59 8.03 3.99 2.26
CA LEU A 59 7.48 3.43 1.00
C LEU A 59 7.32 4.49 -0.08
N ARG A 60 6.90 5.71 0.28
CA ARG A 60 6.85 6.84 -0.67
C ARG A 60 8.23 7.26 -1.15
N ALA A 61 9.26 7.22 -0.29
CA ALA A 61 10.62 7.53 -0.68
C ALA A 61 11.15 6.50 -1.70
N GLN A 62 10.93 5.21 -1.46
CA GLN A 62 11.27 4.13 -2.41
C GLN A 62 10.57 4.33 -3.75
N TRP A 63 9.28 4.67 -3.71
CA TRP A 63 8.52 4.96 -4.92
C TRP A 63 9.07 6.14 -5.72
N ILE A 64 9.40 7.25 -5.03
CA ILE A 64 10.00 8.43 -5.66
C ILE A 64 11.34 8.07 -6.31
N GLU A 65 12.15 7.23 -5.67
CA GLU A 65 13.45 6.83 -6.22
C GLU A 65 13.32 5.93 -7.45
N CYS A 66 12.34 5.03 -7.46
CA CYS A 66 11.98 4.25 -8.65
C CYS A 66 11.58 5.17 -9.81
N LEU A 67 10.73 6.17 -9.57
CA LEU A 67 10.32 7.14 -10.59
C LEU A 67 11.50 7.96 -11.13
N ARG A 68 12.41 8.39 -10.24
CA ARG A 68 13.62 9.12 -10.61
C ARG A 68 14.53 8.28 -11.49
N SER A 69 14.73 7.01 -11.14
CA SER A 69 15.55 6.08 -11.91
C SER A 69 15.02 5.91 -13.33
N GLN A 70 13.71 5.67 -13.49
CA GLN A 70 13.08 5.58 -14.82
C GLN A 70 13.24 6.86 -15.64
N LEU A 71 13.15 8.03 -14.99
CA LEU A 71 13.32 9.31 -15.68
C LEU A 71 14.77 9.52 -16.15
N VAL A 72 15.75 9.10 -15.35
CA VAL A 72 17.17 9.14 -15.73
C VAL A 72 17.44 8.23 -16.92
N GLU A 73 16.93 7.00 -16.90
CA GLU A 73 17.05 6.05 -18.02
C GLU A 73 16.43 6.61 -19.30
N TYR A 74 15.22 7.17 -19.22
CA TYR A 74 14.58 7.80 -20.37
C TYR A 74 15.42 8.96 -20.91
N ARG A 75 15.95 9.81 -20.03
CA ARG A 75 16.78 10.97 -20.40
C ARG A 75 18.14 10.59 -20.98
N ALA A 76 18.66 9.39 -20.73
CA ALA A 76 19.91 8.93 -21.33
C ALA A 76 19.87 8.98 -22.87
N GLY A 77 18.71 8.74 -23.47
CA GLY A 77 18.49 8.83 -24.92
C GLY A 77 18.19 10.24 -25.46
N GLU A 78 18.18 11.28 -24.61
CA GLU A 78 17.67 12.61 -24.98
C GLU A 78 18.53 13.30 -26.03
N ILE A 79 19.86 13.15 -25.96
CA ILE A 79 20.78 13.74 -26.94
C ILE A 79 20.50 13.16 -28.33
N ARG A 80 20.33 11.83 -28.43
CA ARG A 80 20.03 11.14 -29.70
C ARG A 80 18.68 11.58 -30.27
N ARG A 81 17.63 11.60 -29.44
CA ARG A 81 16.30 12.07 -29.86
C ARG A 81 16.35 13.52 -30.34
N LYS A 82 17.05 14.39 -29.61
CA LYS A 82 17.25 15.79 -30.02
C LYS A 82 17.95 15.90 -31.38
N GLN A 83 19.00 15.13 -31.62
CA GLN A 83 19.69 15.10 -32.92
C GLN A 83 18.75 14.63 -34.04
N GLN A 84 17.99 13.55 -33.79
CA GLN A 84 16.98 13.03 -34.72
C GLN A 84 15.91 14.07 -35.07
N ARG A 85 15.43 14.85 -34.09
CA ARG A 85 14.47 15.94 -34.33
C ARG A 85 15.05 17.04 -35.21
N VAL A 86 16.30 17.44 -34.96
CA VAL A 86 16.98 18.45 -35.78
C VAL A 86 17.16 17.93 -37.21
N GLN A 87 17.57 16.68 -37.37
CA GLN A 87 17.75 16.08 -38.69
C GLN A 87 16.43 15.94 -39.45
N LEU A 88 15.37 15.48 -38.78
CA LEU A 88 14.03 15.42 -39.36
C LEU A 88 13.55 16.80 -39.81
N GLN A 89 13.75 17.83 -38.98
CA GLN A 89 13.35 19.19 -39.34
C GLN A 89 14.10 19.66 -40.60
N HIS A 90 15.40 19.37 -40.69
CA HIS A 90 16.19 19.68 -41.88
C HIS A 90 15.69 18.96 -43.15
N GLU A 91 15.35 17.67 -43.05
CA GLU A 91 14.77 16.91 -44.17
C GLU A 91 13.37 17.42 -44.57
N ILE A 92 12.54 17.81 -43.60
CA ILE A 92 11.23 18.45 -43.85
C ILE A 92 11.41 19.77 -44.60
N ASP A 93 12.37 20.60 -44.18
CA ASP A 93 12.63 21.89 -44.81
C ASP A 93 13.17 21.71 -46.25
N ARG A 94 14.00 20.68 -46.47
CA ARG A 94 14.47 20.29 -47.80
C ARG A 94 13.31 19.85 -48.69
N ALA A 95 12.48 18.92 -48.22
CA ALA A 95 11.33 18.40 -48.97
C ALA A 95 10.35 19.52 -49.37
N ARG A 96 10.12 20.50 -48.50
CA ARG A 96 9.28 21.67 -48.78
C ARG A 96 9.87 22.61 -49.83
N LYS A 97 11.19 22.65 -49.97
CA LYS A 97 11.88 23.51 -50.92
C LYS A 97 11.98 22.88 -52.31
N GLU A 98 12.17 21.57 -52.36
CA GLU A 98 12.49 20.84 -53.60
C GLU A 98 11.27 20.23 -54.29
N LEU A 99 10.22 19.88 -53.55
CA LEU A 99 9.04 19.20 -54.08
C LEU A 99 7.87 20.16 -54.34
N VAL A 100 6.99 19.77 -55.27
CA VAL A 100 5.71 20.45 -55.50
C VAL A 100 4.85 20.32 -54.24
N GLN A 101 4.05 21.35 -53.93
CA GLN A 101 3.33 21.50 -52.67
C GLN A 101 2.51 20.26 -52.22
N LYS A 102 1.89 19.53 -53.16
CA LYS A 102 1.16 18.29 -52.88
C LYS A 102 2.08 17.12 -52.53
N GLU A 103 3.21 16.99 -53.21
CA GLU A 103 4.21 15.93 -52.98
C GLU A 103 5.00 16.20 -51.70
N ALA A 104 5.34 17.46 -51.43
CA ALA A 104 5.96 17.89 -50.18
C ALA A 104 5.12 17.50 -48.96
N GLY A 105 3.78 17.62 -49.05
CA GLY A 105 2.88 17.21 -47.97
C GLY A 105 2.94 15.71 -47.68
N ILE A 106 2.99 14.88 -48.73
CA ILE A 106 3.08 13.42 -48.60
C ILE A 106 4.43 13.04 -47.98
N GLU A 107 5.53 13.64 -48.44
CA GLU A 107 6.86 13.32 -47.94
C GLU A 107 7.06 13.76 -46.49
N VAL A 108 6.56 14.93 -46.10
CA VAL A 108 6.59 15.37 -44.69
C VAL A 108 5.85 14.40 -43.78
N GLU A 109 4.72 13.87 -44.21
CA GLU A 109 3.97 12.89 -43.42
C GLU A 109 4.73 11.57 -43.29
N ARG A 110 5.34 11.10 -44.39
CA ARG A 110 6.22 9.93 -44.38
C ARG A 110 7.40 10.11 -43.41
N LEU A 111 8.10 11.25 -43.48
CA LEU A 111 9.24 11.57 -42.63
C LEU A 111 8.86 11.58 -41.14
N ARG A 112 7.69 12.16 -40.81
CA ARG A 112 7.15 12.16 -39.43
C ARG A 112 6.80 10.76 -38.94
N ALA A 113 6.22 9.93 -39.80
CA ALA A 113 5.88 8.55 -39.45
C ALA A 113 7.14 7.70 -39.19
N LEU A 114 8.22 7.94 -39.93
CA LEU A 114 9.49 7.21 -39.80
C LEU A 114 10.23 7.54 -38.49
N LEU A 115 10.13 8.78 -37.99
CA LEU A 115 10.78 9.22 -36.75
C LEU A 115 9.82 9.26 -35.55
N LYS A 116 8.82 8.38 -35.49
CA LYS A 116 7.90 8.36 -34.34
C LYS A 116 8.69 8.12 -33.04
N GLU A 117 8.87 9.18 -32.23
CA GLU A 117 9.55 9.08 -30.94
C GLU A 117 8.68 8.34 -29.95
N GLU A 118 9.24 7.34 -29.28
CA GLU A 118 8.56 6.66 -28.20
C GLU A 118 8.45 7.59 -26.99
N PRO A 119 7.23 7.88 -26.50
CA PRO A 119 7.04 8.72 -25.33
C PRO A 119 7.60 8.06 -24.07
N PHE A 120 7.84 8.85 -23.03
CA PHE A 120 8.15 8.29 -21.72
C PHE A 120 6.93 7.54 -21.17
N ILE A 121 7.09 6.25 -20.94
CA ILE A 121 6.08 5.40 -20.33
C ILE A 121 6.57 4.97 -18.95
N LEU A 122 5.80 5.34 -17.92
CA LEU A 122 6.07 4.93 -16.56
C LEU A 122 5.80 3.44 -16.39
N THR A 123 6.78 2.72 -15.85
CA THR A 123 6.66 1.32 -15.50
C THR A 123 6.31 1.20 -14.03
N PRO A 124 5.19 0.56 -13.66
CA PRO A 124 4.88 0.32 -12.25
C PRO A 124 5.86 -0.71 -11.66
N PRO A 125 6.17 -0.63 -10.35
CA PRO A 125 7.01 -1.60 -9.68
C PRO A 125 6.27 -2.93 -9.62
N ASN A 126 7.02 -4.03 -9.73
CA ASN A 126 6.45 -5.36 -9.67
C ASN A 126 6.25 -5.81 -8.20
N ARG A 127 5.63 -6.98 -8.01
CA ARG A 127 5.36 -7.51 -6.66
C ARG A 127 6.63 -7.76 -5.84
N VAL A 128 7.71 -8.20 -6.48
CA VAL A 128 9.00 -8.45 -5.83
C VAL A 128 9.56 -7.14 -5.28
N ASP A 129 9.59 -6.08 -6.11
CA ASP A 129 10.06 -4.75 -5.71
C ASP A 129 9.26 -4.23 -4.49
N ILE A 130 7.92 -4.31 -4.55
CA ILE A 130 7.05 -3.85 -3.47
C ILE A 130 7.30 -4.66 -2.18
N THR A 131 7.50 -5.97 -2.30
CA THR A 131 7.75 -6.84 -1.14
C THR A 131 9.10 -6.51 -0.49
N GLU A 132 10.13 -6.29 -1.30
CA GLU A 132 11.44 -5.84 -0.84
C GLU A 132 11.35 -4.48 -0.15
N TRP A 133 10.64 -3.52 -0.75
CA TRP A 133 10.44 -2.19 -0.15
C TRP A 133 9.72 -2.26 1.19
N ILE A 134 8.72 -3.12 1.33
CA ILE A 134 8.02 -3.33 2.61
C ILE A 134 8.98 -3.93 3.65
N SER A 135 9.70 -4.99 3.28
CA SER A 135 10.62 -5.69 4.19
C SER A 135 11.72 -4.77 4.71
N THR A 136 12.40 -4.07 3.80
CA THR A 136 13.46 -3.09 4.11
C THR A 136 12.92 -1.91 4.91
N SER A 137 11.80 -1.31 4.47
CA SER A 137 11.21 -0.17 5.18
C SER A 137 10.74 -0.52 6.58
N TRP A 138 10.29 -1.75 6.83
CA TRP A 138 9.92 -2.24 8.16
C TRP A 138 11.17 -2.50 9.02
N GLY A 139 12.18 -3.16 8.46
CA GLY A 139 13.44 -3.44 9.17
C GLY A 139 14.17 -2.18 9.63
N ASP A 140 14.05 -1.09 8.87
CA ASP A 140 14.66 0.19 9.22
C ASP A 140 13.87 1.01 10.26
N LEU A 141 12.69 0.55 10.71
CA LEU A 141 11.97 1.21 11.79
C LEU A 141 12.59 0.83 13.13
N SER A 142 13.16 1.82 13.82
CA SER A 142 13.68 1.58 15.16
C SER A 142 12.56 1.27 16.15
N ILE A 143 12.84 0.36 17.08
CA ILE A 143 11.94 0.06 18.21
C ILE A 143 11.59 1.36 18.95
N GLU A 144 12.56 2.26 19.13
CA GLU A 144 12.35 3.57 19.76
C GLU A 144 11.30 4.42 19.03
N THR A 145 11.29 4.41 17.70
CA THR A 145 10.29 5.14 16.90
C THR A 145 8.89 4.60 17.18
N ILE A 146 8.76 3.27 17.20
CA ILE A 146 7.49 2.59 17.48
C ILE A 146 7.03 2.89 18.92
N VAL A 147 7.92 2.71 19.90
CA VAL A 147 7.63 2.93 21.32
C VAL A 147 7.29 4.40 21.60
N SER A 148 8.06 5.35 21.07
CA SER A 148 7.76 6.79 21.19
C SER A 148 6.41 7.13 20.56
N GLY A 149 6.09 6.51 19.42
CA GLY A 149 4.79 6.62 18.78
C GLY A 149 3.64 6.20 19.70
N PHE A 150 3.76 5.02 20.32
CA PHE A 150 2.76 4.51 21.26
C PHE A 150 2.70 5.31 22.57
N ALA A 151 3.81 5.92 22.99
CA ALA A 151 3.87 6.76 24.17
C ALA A 151 3.13 8.09 23.93
N LYS A 152 3.30 8.69 22.74
CA LYS A 152 2.61 9.93 22.34
C LYS A 152 1.09 9.79 22.31
N VAL A 153 0.58 8.60 22.01
CA VAL A 153 -0.86 8.30 22.00
C VAL A 153 -1.39 7.86 23.37
N GLY A 154 -0.55 7.84 24.40
CA GLY A 154 -0.94 7.57 25.79
C GLY A 154 -1.31 6.11 26.07
N ILE A 155 -0.89 5.16 25.23
CA ILE A 155 -1.19 3.73 25.42
C ILE A 155 -0.18 3.07 26.36
N LEU A 156 1.09 3.45 26.25
CA LEU A 156 2.14 2.94 27.15
C LEU A 156 1.99 3.45 28.60
N THR A 157 1.23 4.54 28.80
CA THR A 157 0.93 5.14 30.10
C THR A 157 -0.52 4.91 30.53
N ASP A 158 -1.22 3.99 29.88
CA ASP A 158 -2.63 3.72 30.19
C ASP A 158 -2.75 2.95 31.50
N THR A 159 -2.94 3.68 32.60
CA THR A 159 -3.10 3.13 33.96
C THR A 159 -4.53 2.72 34.28
N ARG A 160 -5.43 2.65 33.28
CA ARG A 160 -6.80 2.17 33.50
C ARG A 160 -6.73 0.72 33.96
N VAL A 161 -7.17 0.47 35.18
CA VAL A 161 -7.35 -0.89 35.71
C VAL A 161 -8.29 -1.61 34.75
N ALA A 162 -7.87 -2.76 34.22
CA ALA A 162 -8.76 -3.62 33.46
C ALA A 162 -9.96 -3.91 34.37
N GLU A 163 -11.12 -3.35 34.04
CA GLU A 163 -12.35 -3.69 34.76
C GLU A 163 -12.48 -5.20 34.69
N ALA A 164 -12.42 -5.85 35.85
CA ALA A 164 -12.56 -7.29 35.94
C ALA A 164 -13.82 -7.65 35.15
N MET A 165 -13.65 -8.55 34.17
CA MET A 165 -14.74 -9.03 33.33
C MET A 165 -15.96 -9.27 34.21
N PRO A 166 -17.08 -8.56 34.00
CA PRO A 166 -18.22 -8.65 34.89
C PRO A 166 -18.60 -10.11 35.08
N THR A 167 -18.77 -10.54 36.33
CA THR A 167 -18.97 -11.95 36.70
C THR A 167 -20.10 -12.60 35.88
N GLU A 168 -21.12 -11.80 35.55
CA GLU A 168 -22.23 -12.16 34.66
C GLU A 168 -21.78 -12.54 33.24
N MET A 169 -20.86 -11.78 32.67
CA MET A 169 -20.30 -12.05 31.34
C MET A 169 -19.44 -13.32 31.35
N LEU A 170 -18.71 -13.55 32.44
CA LEU A 170 -17.94 -14.76 32.67
C LEU A 170 -18.85 -16.00 32.86
N HIS A 171 -19.98 -15.82 33.53
CA HIS A 171 -21.01 -16.86 33.69
C HIS A 171 -21.68 -17.21 32.36
N ARG A 172 -22.00 -16.20 31.54
CA ARG A 172 -22.57 -16.38 30.19
C ARG A 172 -21.60 -17.09 29.25
N LEU A 173 -20.31 -16.78 29.32
CA LEU A 173 -19.26 -17.45 28.54
C LEU A 173 -19.09 -18.91 28.96
N LYS A 174 -19.05 -19.20 30.26
CA LYS A 174 -19.02 -20.57 30.78
C LYS A 174 -20.25 -21.38 30.36
N ALA A 175 -21.43 -20.78 30.40
CA ALA A 175 -22.67 -21.41 29.95
C ALA A 175 -22.68 -21.69 28.44
N ALA A 176 -22.13 -20.79 27.61
CA ALA A 176 -22.01 -20.99 26.17
C ALA A 176 -21.03 -22.13 25.81
N LEU A 177 -19.90 -22.22 26.50
CA LEU A 177 -18.92 -23.31 26.33
C LEU A 177 -19.47 -24.68 26.76
N SER A 178 -20.25 -24.71 27.85
CA SER A 178 -20.93 -25.93 28.31
C SER A 178 -22.00 -26.41 27.32
N LYS A 179 -22.78 -25.49 26.74
CA LYS A 179 -23.77 -25.83 25.69
C LYS A 179 -23.11 -26.35 24.41
N SER A 180 -22.00 -25.74 23.99
CA SER A 180 -21.25 -26.20 22.81
C SER A 180 -20.68 -27.61 22.98
N SER A 181 -20.37 -28.04 24.20
CA SER A 181 -19.85 -29.38 24.47
C SER A 181 -20.94 -30.46 24.48
N ASN A 182 -22.20 -30.08 24.79
CA ASN A 182 -23.34 -31.01 24.84
C ASN A 182 -24.12 -31.13 23.53
N THR A 183 -23.75 -30.39 22.48
CA THR A 183 -24.42 -30.44 21.16
C THR A 183 -23.59 -31.22 20.12
N ALA A 184 -22.51 -31.90 20.54
CA ALA A 184 -21.58 -32.65 19.70
C ALA A 184 -21.64 -34.17 19.93
N ILE A 185 -22.79 -34.71 20.36
CA ILE A 185 -23.10 -36.15 20.36
C ILE A 185 -24.36 -36.36 19.51
#